data_AF-A0A971N2E3-F1
#
_entry.id   AF-A0A971N2E3-F1
#
_cell.length_a   1.000
_cell.length_b   1.000
_cell.length_c   1.000
_cell.angle_alpha   90.00
_cell.angle_beta   90.00
_cell.angle_gamma   90.00
#
_symmetry.space_group_name_H-M   'P 1'
#
loop_
_entity.id
_entity.type
_entity.pdbx_description
1 polymer ?
#
loop_
_entity_poly.entity_id
_entity_poly.type
_entity_poly.pdbx_seq_one_letter_code
_entity_poly.pdbx_strand_id
1 'polypeptide(L)'
;MSDAILTVVSLPALLTSVINDLSARKTPLLLVLDDYHLIQTPAIHESINLFIDQMPPHLQIVISTREDPPFALARWRAKQVLTEIHFSDLQFSLEETDRLMNKIKDFQLPAEAIAALQRRTEGWIAVLQLAALSLERLCPLI
;
A
#
# COMPACT_ATOMS: atom_id res chain seq x y z
N MET A 1 13.29 -22.93 -35.06
CA MET A 1 14.31 -21.87 -34.92
C MET A 1 13.60 -20.56 -34.57
N SER A 2 13.40 -20.27 -33.27
CA SER A 2 12.92 -18.95 -32.79
C SER A 2 13.03 -18.88 -31.26
N ASP A 3 14.22 -19.15 -30.72
CA ASP A 3 14.41 -19.43 -29.28
C ASP A 3 15.70 -18.76 -28.75
N ALA A 4 15.94 -17.53 -29.22
CA ALA A 4 17.27 -16.90 -29.20
C ALA A 4 17.25 -15.38 -28.90
N ILE A 5 16.25 -14.90 -28.13
CA ILE A 5 16.16 -13.48 -27.70
C ILE A 5 16.13 -13.33 -26.17
N LEU A 6 15.98 -14.42 -25.41
CA LEU A 6 16.27 -14.47 -23.97
C LEU A 6 17.80 -14.47 -23.72
N THR A 7 18.44 -13.39 -24.17
CA THR A 7 19.75 -12.96 -23.70
C THR A 7 19.67 -12.84 -22.18
N VAL A 8 20.56 -13.50 -21.44
CA VAL A 8 20.52 -13.51 -19.97
C VAL A 8 21.00 -12.17 -19.43
N VAL A 9 20.11 -11.17 -19.45
CA VAL A 9 20.34 -9.86 -18.82
C VAL A 9 20.43 -10.08 -17.31
N SER A 10 21.59 -9.77 -16.73
CA SER A 10 21.75 -9.86 -15.28
C SER A 10 20.90 -8.80 -14.59
N LEU A 11 20.35 -9.14 -13.42
CA LEU A 11 19.48 -8.22 -12.68
C LEU A 11 20.14 -6.85 -12.39
N PRO A 12 21.45 -6.75 -12.06
CA PRO A 12 22.14 -5.45 -11.98
C PRO A 12 22.19 -4.65 -13.28
N ALA A 13 22.35 -5.29 -14.44
CA ALA A 13 22.35 -4.62 -15.74
C ALA A 13 20.95 -4.09 -16.09
N LEU A 14 19.91 -4.87 -15.78
CA LEU A 14 18.51 -4.44 -15.92
C LEU A 14 18.21 -3.23 -15.03
N LEU A 15 18.58 -3.26 -13.74
CA LEU A 15 18.40 -2.13 -12.82
C LEU A 15 19.10 -0.87 -13.33
N THR A 16 20.35 -1.00 -13.80
CA THR A 16 21.12 0.13 -14.32
C THR A 16 20.45 0.76 -15.55
N SER A 17 19.91 -0.04 -16.47
CA SER A 17 19.12 0.48 -17.60
C SER A 17 17.88 1.23 -17.11
N VAL A 18 17.09 0.60 -16.24
CA VAL A 18 15.84 1.19 -15.72
C VAL A 18 16.10 2.49 -14.96
N ILE A 19 17.16 2.58 -14.15
CA ILE A 19 17.56 3.82 -13.45
C ILE A 19 17.96 4.92 -14.44
N ASN A 20 18.74 4.59 -15.49
CA ASN A 20 19.13 5.54 -16.54
C ASN A 20 17.91 6.05 -17.31
N ASP A 21 17.02 5.15 -17.74
CA ASP A 21 15.81 5.46 -18.50
C ASP A 21 14.84 6.33 -17.68
N LEU A 22 14.64 6.02 -16.39
CA LEU A 22 13.84 6.84 -15.48
C LEU A 22 14.48 8.20 -15.20
N SER A 23 15.80 8.27 -15.08
CA SER A 23 16.55 9.52 -14.89
C SER A 23 16.43 10.46 -16.08
N ALA A 24 16.41 9.92 -17.31
CA ALA A 24 16.30 10.71 -18.53
C ALA A 24 14.95 11.45 -18.68
N ARG A 25 13.86 10.93 -18.06
CA ARG A 25 12.49 11.43 -18.30
C ARG A 25 12.18 12.80 -17.67
N LYS A 26 12.90 13.20 -16.61
CA LYS A 26 12.81 14.51 -15.90
C LYS A 26 11.44 14.98 -15.38
N THR A 27 10.35 14.30 -15.70
CA THR A 27 9.01 14.54 -15.13
C THR A 27 8.88 13.82 -13.79
N PRO A 28 8.06 14.34 -12.84
CA PRO A 28 7.66 13.58 -11.66
C PRO A 28 7.08 12.21 -12.04
N LEU A 29 7.48 11.18 -11.31
CA LEU A 29 7.02 9.79 -11.49
C LEU A 29 6.74 9.16 -10.12
N LEU A 30 5.74 8.28 -10.08
CA LEU A 30 5.39 7.49 -8.92
C LEU A 30 5.41 6.01 -9.30
N LEU A 31 6.23 5.21 -8.62
CA LEU A 31 6.22 3.75 -8.70
C LEU A 31 5.45 3.20 -7.49
N VAL A 32 4.39 2.45 -7.74
CA VAL A 32 3.64 1.73 -6.69
C VAL A 32 3.96 0.25 -6.80
N LEU A 33 4.42 -0.35 -5.71
CA LEU A 33 4.59 -1.79 -5.56
C LEU A 33 3.55 -2.28 -4.53
N ASP A 34 2.50 -2.95 -4.99
CA ASP A 34 1.43 -3.46 -4.11
C ASP A 34 1.65 -4.93 -3.72
N ASP A 35 1.08 -5.33 -2.58
CA ASP A 35 1.21 -6.66 -1.95
C ASP A 35 2.68 -7.19 -1.94
N TYR A 36 3.68 -6.34 -1.68
CA TYR A 36 5.12 -6.63 -1.85
C TYR A 36 5.61 -7.91 -1.15
N HIS A 37 5.02 -8.28 -0.01
CA HIS A 37 5.23 -9.55 0.70
C HIS A 37 5.09 -10.84 -0.14
N LEU A 38 4.46 -10.79 -1.32
CA LEU A 38 4.41 -11.91 -2.26
C LEU A 38 5.76 -12.16 -2.95
N ILE A 39 6.68 -11.19 -2.94
CA ILE A 39 8.06 -11.36 -3.37
C ILE A 39 8.85 -11.97 -2.20
N GLN A 40 9.38 -13.17 -2.39
CA GLN A 40 10.15 -13.90 -1.37
C GLN A 40 11.60 -14.19 -1.80
N THR A 41 12.07 -13.58 -2.89
CA THR A 41 13.40 -13.84 -3.47
C THR A 41 14.43 -12.82 -2.95
N PRO A 42 15.47 -13.22 -2.18
CA PRO A 42 16.41 -12.29 -1.56
C PRO A 42 17.09 -11.32 -2.54
N ALA A 43 17.51 -11.82 -3.71
CA ALA A 43 18.14 -11.01 -4.74
C ALA A 43 17.22 -9.89 -5.29
N ILE A 44 15.89 -10.04 -5.20
CA ILE A 44 14.94 -8.98 -5.58
C ILE A 44 14.86 -7.93 -4.47
N HIS A 45 14.90 -8.32 -3.19
CA HIS A 45 14.95 -7.36 -2.08
C HIS A 45 16.25 -6.55 -2.08
N GLU A 46 17.40 -7.19 -2.31
CA GLU A 46 18.69 -6.51 -2.51
C GLU A 46 18.63 -5.51 -3.68
N SER A 47 18.04 -5.94 -4.81
CA SER A 47 17.83 -5.12 -5.99
C SER A 47 16.94 -3.89 -5.75
N ILE A 48 15.87 -4.05 -4.96
CA ILE A 48 14.97 -2.93 -4.60
C ILE A 48 15.64 -1.98 -3.59
N ASN A 49 16.42 -2.47 -2.62
CA ASN A 49 17.25 -1.61 -1.77
C ASN A 49 18.21 -0.74 -2.61
N LEU A 50 18.91 -1.35 -3.57
CA LEU A 50 19.83 -0.65 -4.48
C LEU A 50 19.10 0.37 -5.37
N PHE A 51 17.93 0.00 -5.90
CA PHE A 51 17.09 0.90 -6.70
C PHE A 51 16.66 2.14 -5.92
N ILE A 52 16.21 1.97 -4.67
CA ILE A 52 15.77 3.07 -3.79
C ILE A 52 16.95 3.98 -3.42
N ASP A 53 18.14 3.42 -3.18
CA ASP A 53 19.35 4.23 -2.91
C ASP A 53 19.88 5.00 -4.14
N GLN A 54 19.47 4.63 -5.35
CA GLN A 54 19.95 5.20 -6.62
C GLN A 54 18.86 5.91 -7.43
N MET A 55 17.64 6.03 -6.91
CA MET A 55 16.52 6.60 -7.66
C MET A 55 16.73 8.11 -7.96
N PRO A 56 16.33 8.60 -9.14
CA PRO A 56 16.42 10.03 -9.45
C PRO A 56 15.44 10.84 -8.57
N PRO A 57 15.74 12.11 -8.25
CA PRO A 57 14.98 12.90 -7.28
C PRO A 57 13.54 13.25 -7.71
N HIS A 58 13.17 13.00 -8.97
CA HIS A 58 11.80 13.12 -9.48
C HIS A 58 11.00 11.82 -9.42
N LEU A 59 11.61 10.71 -8.98
CA LEU A 59 10.90 9.45 -8.73
C LEU A 59 10.55 9.33 -7.24
N GLN A 60 9.28 9.04 -6.97
CA GLN A 60 8.80 8.57 -5.67
C GLN A 60 8.44 7.09 -5.78
N ILE A 61 8.60 6.36 -4.67
CA ILE A 61 8.18 4.97 -4.54
C ILE A 61 7.21 4.82 -3.37
N VAL A 62 6.15 4.06 -3.57
CA VAL A 62 5.19 3.65 -2.54
C VAL A 62 5.14 2.13 -2.54
N ILE A 63 5.24 1.53 -1.36
CA ILE A 63 5.27 0.08 -1.19
C ILE A 63 4.17 -0.30 -0.20
N SER A 64 3.21 -1.09 -0.66
CA SER A 64 2.15 -1.70 0.15
C SER A 64 2.54 -3.15 0.44
N THR A 65 2.39 -3.56 1.69
CA THR A 65 2.89 -4.84 2.21
C THR A 65 2.18 -5.22 3.51
N ARG A 66 2.19 -6.51 3.87
CA ARG A 66 1.58 -7.04 5.10
C ARG A 66 2.60 -7.36 6.18
N GLU A 67 3.88 -7.39 5.83
CA GLU A 67 5.01 -7.62 6.70
C GLU A 67 6.13 -6.62 6.35
N ASP A 68 6.97 -6.30 7.34
CA ASP A 68 8.13 -5.43 7.13
C ASP A 68 9.09 -6.09 6.13
N PRO A 69 9.34 -5.48 4.95
CA PRO A 69 10.24 -6.07 3.96
C PRO A 69 11.68 -6.06 4.49
N PRO A 70 12.55 -6.99 4.03
CA PRO A 70 13.96 -7.06 4.45
C PRO A 70 14.80 -5.96 3.79
N PHE A 71 14.46 -4.71 4.10
CA PHE A 71 15.10 -3.49 3.65
C PHE A 71 15.91 -2.84 4.77
N ALA A 72 16.85 -1.99 4.39
CA ALA A 72 17.62 -1.17 5.34
C ALA A 72 16.80 0.02 5.90
N LEU A 73 15.55 -0.20 6.33
CA LEU A 73 14.59 0.84 6.73
C LEU A 73 15.18 1.82 7.76
N ALA A 74 15.89 1.32 8.77
CA ALA A 74 16.52 2.14 9.81
C ALA A 74 17.45 3.24 9.26
N ARG A 75 18.13 2.98 8.14
CA ARG A 75 19.02 3.93 7.44
C ARG A 75 18.22 5.01 6.68
N TRP A 76 17.03 4.69 6.17
CA TRP A 76 16.16 5.68 5.53
C TRP A 76 15.36 6.49 6.56
N ARG A 77 14.92 5.86 7.67
CA ARG A 77 14.39 6.54 8.88
C ARG A 77 15.38 7.57 9.42
N ALA A 78 16.65 7.19 9.63
CA ALA A 78 17.71 8.08 10.11
C ALA A 78 18.05 9.25 9.15
N LYS A 79 17.77 9.09 7.85
CA LYS A 79 17.89 10.15 6.82
C LYS A 79 16.62 11.02 6.68
N GLN A 80 15.52 10.67 7.35
CA GLN A 80 14.18 11.27 7.16
C GLN A 80 13.68 11.22 5.70
N VAL A 81 14.05 10.18 4.95
CA VAL A 81 13.60 9.94 3.56
C VAL A 81 12.62 8.77 3.43
N LEU A 82 11.98 8.40 4.54
CA LEU A 82 10.96 7.36 4.62
C LEU A 82 9.71 7.93 5.28
N THR A 83 8.54 7.60 4.73
CA THR A 83 7.24 7.81 5.36
C THR A 83 6.59 6.45 5.51
N GLU A 84 6.10 6.16 6.70
CA GLU A 84 5.48 4.88 7.05
C GLU A 84 4.05 5.18 7.49
N ILE A 85 3.11 4.34 7.02
CA ILE A 85 1.69 4.40 7.39
C ILE A 85 1.36 2.99 7.86
N HIS A 86 1.24 2.82 9.18
CA HIS A 86 0.97 1.54 9.78
C HIS A 86 -0.53 1.25 9.83
N PHE A 87 -0.88 -0.01 10.10
CA PHE A 87 -2.26 -0.48 10.24
C PHE A 87 -3.08 0.39 11.21
N SER A 88 -2.46 0.77 12.34
CA SER A 88 -3.04 1.65 13.38
C SER A 88 -3.51 3.00 12.84
N ASP A 89 -2.80 3.53 11.84
CA ASP A 89 -2.96 4.90 11.35
C ASP A 89 -4.10 4.99 10.32
N LEU A 90 -4.68 3.83 9.96
CA LEU A 90 -5.80 3.65 9.05
C LEU A 90 -7.06 3.08 9.75
N GLN A 91 -7.01 2.87 11.07
CA GLN A 91 -8.19 2.46 11.85
C GLN A 91 -9.14 3.65 12.03
N PHE A 92 -10.39 3.49 11.61
CA PHE A 92 -11.41 4.51 11.79
C PHE A 92 -11.74 4.68 13.28
N SER A 93 -11.70 5.92 13.74
CA SER A 93 -12.22 6.32 15.05
C SER A 93 -13.73 6.09 15.15
N LEU A 94 -14.28 6.25 16.37
CA LEU A 94 -15.72 6.19 16.59
C LEU A 94 -16.48 7.27 15.78
N GLU A 95 -15.91 8.47 15.66
CA GLU A 95 -16.52 9.57 14.90
C GLU A 95 -16.48 9.30 13.39
N GLU A 96 -15.38 8.76 12.87
CA GLU A 96 -15.28 8.38 11.45
C GLU A 96 -16.17 7.19 11.12
N THR A 97 -16.38 6.27 12.08
CA THR A 97 -17.32 5.15 11.94
C THR A 97 -18.77 5.65 11.90
N ASP A 98 -19.18 6.58 12.78
CA ASP A 98 -20.47 7.28 12.68
C ASP A 98 -20.61 7.99 11.33
N ARG A 99 -19.63 8.81 10.97
CA ARG A 99 -19.64 9.59 9.72
C ARG A 99 -19.77 8.69 8.49
N LEU A 100 -19.08 7.55 8.46
CA LEU A 100 -19.21 6.56 7.39
C LEU A 100 -20.62 5.98 7.32
N MET A 101 -21.12 5.42 8.43
CA MET A 101 -22.38 4.67 8.44
C MET A 101 -23.62 5.57 8.32
N ASN A 102 -23.61 6.73 8.97
CA ASN A 102 -24.77 7.59 9.11
C ASN A 102 -24.75 8.81 8.17
N LYS A 103 -23.58 9.29 7.73
CA LYS A 103 -23.46 10.51 6.89
C LYS A 103 -22.97 10.23 5.46
N ILE A 104 -22.45 9.04 5.17
CA ILE A 104 -22.03 8.61 3.82
C ILE A 104 -22.89 7.43 3.32
N LYS A 105 -23.32 6.53 4.21
CA LYS A 105 -24.16 5.37 3.90
C LYS A 105 -25.65 5.51 4.30
N ASP A 106 -26.01 6.56 5.04
CA ASP A 106 -27.39 6.88 5.48
C ASP A 106 -28.15 5.73 6.16
N PHE A 107 -27.47 4.88 6.94
CA PHE A 107 -28.12 3.79 7.69
C PHE A 107 -28.86 4.25 8.95
N GLN A 108 -28.65 5.49 9.39
CA GLN A 108 -29.29 6.10 10.58
C GLN A 108 -29.20 5.24 11.85
N LEU A 109 -28.05 4.57 12.05
CA LEU A 109 -27.78 3.67 13.16
C LEU A 109 -27.61 4.45 14.48
N PRO A 110 -28.19 3.96 15.59
CA PRO A 110 -28.01 4.58 16.91
C PRO A 110 -26.57 4.43 17.41
N ALA A 111 -26.16 5.30 18.34
CA ALA A 111 -24.78 5.39 18.83
C ALA A 111 -24.26 4.08 19.43
N GLU A 112 -25.13 3.28 20.07
CA GLU A 112 -24.81 1.97 20.61
C GLU A 112 -24.46 0.96 19.51
N ALA A 113 -25.14 1.04 18.36
CA ALA A 113 -24.87 0.20 17.20
C ALA A 113 -23.56 0.64 16.50
N ILE A 114 -23.29 1.95 16.39
CA ILE A 114 -22.00 2.47 15.91
C ILE A 114 -20.85 2.02 16.82
N ALA A 115 -21.00 2.13 18.14
CA ALA A 115 -19.99 1.68 19.11
C ALA A 115 -19.83 0.14 19.13
N ALA A 116 -20.89 -0.62 18.84
CA ALA A 116 -20.82 -2.06 18.66
C ALA A 116 -20.15 -2.47 17.33
N LEU A 117 -20.36 -1.72 16.25
CA LEU A 117 -19.66 -1.89 14.98
C LEU A 117 -18.17 -1.58 15.15
N GLN A 118 -17.81 -0.36 15.56
CA GLN A 118 -16.42 0.06 15.71
C GLN A 118 -15.60 -0.91 16.57
N ARG A 119 -16.16 -1.42 17.68
CA ARG A 119 -15.51 -2.40 18.56
C ARG A 119 -15.38 -3.80 17.95
N ARG A 120 -16.34 -4.22 17.11
CA ARG A 120 -16.32 -5.54 16.44
C ARG A 120 -15.51 -5.53 15.14
N THR A 121 -15.30 -4.37 14.55
CA THR A 121 -14.49 -4.19 13.34
C THR A 121 -13.15 -3.53 13.63
N GLU A 122 -12.82 -3.19 14.88
CA GLU A 122 -11.57 -2.53 15.29
C GLU A 122 -11.21 -1.28 14.46
N GLY A 123 -12.23 -0.57 13.95
CA GLY A 123 -12.05 0.53 12.99
C GLY A 123 -11.58 0.12 11.58
N TRP A 124 -11.33 -1.17 11.28
CA TRP A 124 -10.93 -1.67 9.96
C TRP A 124 -11.96 -1.28 8.88
N ILE A 125 -11.61 -0.32 8.02
CA ILE A 125 -12.49 0.18 6.94
C ILE A 125 -13.01 -0.93 6.02
N ALA A 126 -12.20 -1.94 5.71
CA ALA A 126 -12.64 -3.08 4.89
C ALA A 126 -13.75 -3.90 5.57
N VAL A 127 -13.65 -4.14 6.89
CA VAL A 127 -14.66 -4.88 7.65
C VAL A 127 -15.92 -4.03 7.86
N LEU A 128 -15.76 -2.71 8.06
CA LEU A 128 -16.87 -1.75 8.08
C LEU A 128 -17.64 -1.75 6.75
N GLN A 129 -16.97 -1.73 5.59
CA GLN A 129 -17.62 -1.83 4.29
C GLN A 129 -18.34 -3.17 4.08
N LEU A 130 -17.77 -4.30 4.56
CA LEU A 130 -18.46 -5.59 4.53
C LEU A 130 -19.70 -5.63 5.44
N ALA A 131 -19.68 -4.94 6.58
CA ALA A 131 -20.86 -4.75 7.43
C ALA A 131 -21.92 -3.89 6.73
N ALA A 132 -21.53 -2.77 6.11
CA ALA A 132 -22.42 -1.92 5.31
C ALA A 132 -23.09 -2.70 4.16
N LEU A 133 -22.31 -3.41 3.35
CA LEU A 133 -22.78 -4.29 2.26
C LEU A 133 -23.68 -5.45 2.74
N SER A 134 -23.67 -5.77 4.04
CA SER A 134 -24.56 -6.75 4.66
C SER A 134 -25.86 -6.10 5.14
N LEU A 135 -25.79 -4.89 5.72
CA LEU A 135 -26.96 -4.09 6.09
C LEU A 135 -27.80 -3.70 4.87
N GLU A 136 -27.17 -3.30 3.76
CA GLU A 136 -27.82 -3.02 2.47
C GLU A 136 -28.66 -4.18 1.95
N ARG A 137 -28.25 -5.43 2.20
CA ARG A 137 -29.01 -6.64 1.80
C ARG A 137 -30.10 -7.03 2.79
N LEU A 138 -29.92 -6.68 4.07
CA LEU A 138 -30.88 -6.98 5.14
C LEU A 138 -32.00 -5.92 5.22
N CYS A 139 -31.75 -4.71 4.72
CA CYS A 139 -32.72 -3.63 4.63
C CYS A 139 -32.89 -3.15 3.16
N PRO A 140 -33.44 -4.00 2.25
CA PRO A 140 -33.57 -3.69 0.82
C PRO A 140 -34.73 -2.74 0.49
N LEU A 141 -35.22 -1.95 1.46
CA LEU A 141 -36.41 -1.11 1.36
C LEU A 141 -36.24 0.22 2.13
N ILE A 142 -35.46 1.11 1.54
CA ILE A 142 -35.70 2.56 1.51
C ILE A 142 -35.82 2.94 0.03
#